data_AF-A0AAU9TRI2-F1
#
_entry.id   AF-A0AAU9TRI2-F1
#
_cell.length_a   1.000
_cell.length_b   1.000
_cell.length_c   1.000
_cell.angle_alpha   90.00
_cell.angle_beta   90.00
_cell.angle_gamma   90.00
#
_symmetry.space_group_name_H-M   'P 1'
#
loop_
_entity.id
_entity.type
_entity.pdbx_description
1 polymer ?
#
loop_
_entity_poly.entity_id
_entity_poly.type
_entity_poly.pdbx_seq_one_letter_code
_entity_poly.pdbx_strand_id
1 'polypeptide(L)' 'MFEIGATSKRSHSDQSIKGYITERTCWWNEVCKEEFQRLFRCKCPSWSYCRSPGRYYNAVCSMTETGYIWDQPNSQWRGQ' A
#
# COMPACT_ATOMS: atom_id res chain seq x y z
N MET A 1 6.10 -13.01 -34.25
CA MET A 1 5.82 -11.86 -33.37
C MET A 1 6.08 -12.31 -31.96
N PHE A 2 7.00 -11.66 -31.24
CA PHE A 2 7.30 -12.01 -29.86
C PHE A 2 6.11 -11.60 -28.99
N GLU A 3 5.46 -12.58 -28.36
CA GLU A 3 4.48 -12.31 -27.32
C GLU A 3 5.24 -11.71 -26.13
N ILE A 4 5.11 -10.39 -25.97
CA ILE A 4 5.46 -9.72 -24.73
C ILE A 4 4.43 -10.22 -23.73
N GLY A 5 4.73 -11.35 -23.09
CA GLY A 5 3.98 -11.85 -21.95
C GLY A 5 3.95 -10.75 -20.92
N ALA A 6 2.83 -10.02 -20.87
CA ALA A 6 2.53 -9.12 -19.78
C ALA A 6 2.49 -9.99 -18.53
N THR A 7 3.64 -10.09 -17.85
CA THR A 7 3.69 -10.48 -16.47
C THR A 7 2.93 -9.37 -15.78
N SER A 8 1.60 -9.55 -15.68
CA SER A 8 0.77 -8.80 -14.77
C SER A 8 1.48 -8.95 -13.43
N LYS A 9 2.20 -7.90 -13.01
CA LYS A 9 2.87 -7.85 -11.72
C LYS A 9 1.74 -7.87 -10.70
N ARG A 10 1.22 -9.07 -10.40
CA ARG A 10 0.03 -9.25 -9.59
C ARG A 10 0.28 -8.53 -8.28
N SER A 11 -0.44 -7.43 -8.07
CA SER A 11 -0.50 -6.78 -6.76
C SER A 11 -1.21 -7.74 -5.82
N HIS A 12 -0.64 -7.96 -4.64
CA HIS A 12 -1.33 -8.66 -3.56
C HIS A 12 -1.88 -7.61 -2.62
N SER A 13 -3.20 -7.40 -2.67
CA SER A 13 -3.87 -6.49 -1.74
C SER A 13 -4.19 -7.19 -0.41
N ASP A 14 -3.95 -6.50 0.70
CA ASP A 14 -4.24 -6.93 2.06
C ASP A 14 -5.13 -5.90 2.78
N GLN A 15 -6.31 -6.36 3.21
CA GLN A 15 -7.33 -5.56 3.91
C GLN A 15 -7.48 -5.92 5.40
N SER A 16 -6.51 -6.65 5.96
CA SER A 16 -6.54 -7.12 7.36
C SER A 16 -6.40 -6.00 8.38
N ILE A 17 -5.83 -4.85 7.98
CA ILE A 17 -5.62 -3.70 8.85
C ILE A 17 -6.68 -2.65 8.54
N LYS A 18 -7.40 -2.21 9.59
CA LYS A 18 -8.46 -1.19 9.46
C LYS A 18 -8.29 0.02 10.39
N GLY A 19 -7.21 0.06 11.16
CA GLY A 19 -6.96 1.12 12.13
C GLY A 19 -5.71 1.93 11.82
N TYR A 20 -5.68 3.15 12.35
CA TYR A 20 -4.52 4.04 12.31
C TYR A 20 -4.03 4.31 13.73
N ILE A 21 -2.73 4.44 13.91
CA ILE A 21 -2.09 4.94 15.14
C ILE A 21 -2.32 6.46 15.23
N THR A 22 -2.17 7.16 14.10
CA THR A 22 -2.40 8.60 14.01
C THR A 22 -3.19 8.94 12.74
N GLU A 23 -4.01 9.98 12.79
CA GLU A 23 -4.79 10.47 11.63
C GLU A 23 -3.97 11.41 10.71
N ARG A 24 -2.65 11.42 10.84
CA ARG A 24 -1.76 12.22 10.01
C ARG A 24 -1.70 11.64 8.59
N THR A 25 -1.57 12.52 7.59
CA THR A 25 -1.22 12.13 6.21
C THR A 25 0.28 11.89 6.10
N CYS A 26 0.69 10.76 5.54
CA CYS A 26 2.09 10.44 5.27
C CYS A 26 2.63 11.31 4.12
N TRP A 27 3.92 11.62 4.16
CA TRP A 27 4.68 12.15 3.02
C TRP A 27 5.05 11.04 2.03
N TRP A 28 5.60 11.46 0.89
CA TRP A 28 6.14 10.54 -0.10
C TRP A 28 7.25 9.67 0.47
N ASN A 29 7.23 8.36 0.20
CA ASN A 29 8.14 7.36 0.76
C ASN A 29 8.18 7.27 2.29
N GLU A 30 7.28 7.93 3.02
CA GLU A 30 7.15 7.75 4.46
C GLU A 30 6.52 6.39 4.77
N VAL A 31 6.92 5.80 5.89
CA VAL A 31 6.44 4.48 6.33
C VAL A 31 4.99 4.58 6.80
N CYS A 32 4.07 4.07 5.98
CA CYS A 32 2.65 3.99 6.30
C CYS A 32 2.31 2.78 7.19
N LYS A 33 3.11 1.70 7.15
CA LYS A 33 2.94 0.52 8.01
C LYS A 33 4.29 -0.15 8.29
N GLU A 34 4.55 -0.47 9.55
CA GLU A 34 5.75 -1.21 9.96
C GLU A 34 5.54 -2.72 9.88
N GLU A 35 6.62 -3.48 9.79
CA GLU A 35 6.60 -4.93 9.91
C GLU A 35 5.84 -5.38 11.18
N PHE A 36 5.05 -6.44 11.03
CA PHE A 36 4.23 -7.04 12.11
C PHE A 36 3.19 -6.15 12.82
N GLN A 37 3.09 -4.86 12.50
CA GLN A 37 2.06 -3.98 13.05
C GLN A 37 0.69 -4.25 12.45
N ARG A 38 -0.34 -4.14 13.29
CA ARG A 38 -1.76 -4.30 12.90
C ARG A 38 -2.51 -2.96 12.80
N LEU A 39 -1.76 -1.86 12.75
CA LEU A 39 -2.26 -0.50 12.61
C LEU A 39 -1.37 0.26 11.62
N PHE A 40 -1.96 1.13 10.82
CA PHE A 40 -1.23 2.06 9.96
C PHE A 40 -0.66 3.21 10.78
N ARG A 41 0.56 3.68 10.48
CA ARG A 41 1.13 4.84 11.17
C ARG A 41 0.44 6.15 10.77
N CYS A 42 0.16 6.29 9.49
CA CYS A 42 -0.40 7.47 8.86
C CYS A 42 -1.18 7.05 7.60
N LYS A 43 -2.01 7.95 7.09
CA LYS A 43 -2.80 7.74 5.87
C LYS A 43 -1.99 8.18 4.64
N CYS A 44 -1.86 7.33 3.63
CA CYS A 44 -1.29 7.76 2.37
C CYS A 44 -2.22 8.78 1.68
N PRO A 45 -1.66 9.76 0.94
CA PRO A 45 -2.46 10.66 0.12
C PRO A 45 -3.37 9.89 -0.86
N SER A 46 -4.46 10.52 -1.30
CA SER A 46 -5.43 9.93 -2.24
C SER A 46 -4.86 9.41 -3.56
N TRP A 47 -3.63 9.81 -3.91
CA TRP A 47 -2.92 9.44 -5.13
C TRP A 47 -1.80 8.42 -4.90
N SER A 48 -1.70 7.84 -3.69
CA SER A 48 -0.65 6.89 -3.31
C SER A 48 -1.21 5.60 -2.68
N TYR A 49 -0.42 4.53 -2.80
CA TYR A 49 -0.64 3.22 -2.22
C TYR A 49 0.35 2.97 -1.08
N CYS A 50 -0.10 2.30 -0.02
CA CYS A 50 0.80 1.82 1.04
C CYS A 50 1.43 0.50 0.58
N ARG A 51 2.64 0.58 0.01
CA ARG A 51 3.29 -0.52 -0.70
C ARG A 51 4.45 -1.11 0.08
N SER A 52 4.54 -2.44 0.15
CA SER A 52 5.74 -3.17 0.58
C SER A 52 6.22 -4.18 -0.47
N PRO A 53 7.50 -4.60 -0.42
CA PRO A 53 8.00 -5.72 -1.21
C PRO A 53 7.32 -7.07 -0.89
N GLY A 54 6.76 -7.20 0.32
CA GLY A 54 6.08 -8.40 0.80
C GLY A 54 5.40 -8.18 2.16
N ARG A 55 4.71 -9.21 2.66
CA ARG A 55 3.91 -9.15 3.91
C ARG A 55 4.73 -8.79 5.16
N TYR A 56 5.99 -9.23 5.19
CA TYR A 56 6.87 -9.11 6.36
C TYR A 56 7.82 -7.90 6.30
N TYR A 57 7.56 -6.95 5.40
CA TYR A 57 8.37 -5.74 5.26
C TYR A 57 7.57 -4.50 5.65
N ASN A 58 8.30 -3.43 5.93
CA ASN A 58 7.74 -2.09 6.02
C ASN A 58 7.08 -1.70 4.69
N ALA A 59 5.96 -1.00 4.80
CA ALA A 59 5.27 -0.42 3.66
C ALA A 59 5.42 1.09 3.69
N VAL A 60 5.58 1.67 2.50
CA VAL A 60 5.75 3.11 2.28
C VAL A 60 4.71 3.63 1.29
N CYS A 61 4.38 4.91 1.38
CA CYS A 61 3.50 5.53 0.38
C CYS A 61 4.22 5.64 -0.97
N SER A 62 3.64 5.02 -2.01
CA SER A 62 4.16 4.96 -3.37
C SER A 62 3.03 5.11 -4.40
N MET A 63 3.31 5.71 -5.55
CA MET A 63 2.36 5.81 -6.68
C MET A 63 2.21 4.47 -7.43
N THR A 64 3.04 3.48 -7.13
CA THR A 64 3.04 2.21 -7.86
C THR A 64 2.23 1.14 -7.14
N GLU A 65 1.23 0.60 -7.84
CA GLU A 65 0.41 -0.51 -7.35
C GLU A 65 1.06 -1.86 -7.69
N THR A 66 2.33 -2.07 -7.34
CA THR A 66 3.01 -3.36 -7.61
C THR A 66 3.59 -3.93 -6.33
N GLY A 67 3.59 -5.27 -6.21
CA GLY A 67 4.03 -5.95 -5.00
C GLY A 67 2.90 -6.11 -3.99
N TYR A 68 3.19 -5.95 -2.70
CA TYR A 68 2.21 -6.11 -1.63
C TYR A 68 1.60 -4.75 -1.28
N ILE A 69 0.30 -4.63 -1.44
CA ILE A 69 -0.45 -3.40 -1.20
C ILE A 69 -1.24 -3.57 0.08
N TRP A 70 -1.01 -2.66 1.03
CA TRP A 70 -1.81 -2.59 2.24
C TRP A 70 -2.96 -1.61 2.01
N ASP A 71 -4.17 -2.15 1.89
CA ASP A 71 -5.35 -1.37 1.61
C ASP A 71 -5.76 -0.56 2.84
N GLN A 72 -5.62 0.76 2.71
CA GLN A 72 -5.98 1.69 3.75
C GLN A 72 -7.49 1.97 3.75
N PRO A 73 -8.18 1.85 4.90
CA PRO A 73 -9.61 2.20 4.99
C PRO A 73 -9.78 3.70 4.71
N ASN A 74 -10.78 4.05 3.90
CA ASN A 74 -11.04 5.40 3.40
C ASN A 74 -9.98 5.97 2.44
N SER A 75 -9.15 5.11 1.83
CA SER A 75 -8.36 5.46 0.65
C SER A 75 -9.30 5.78 -0.52
N GLN A 76 -9.12 6.93 -1.18
CA GLN A 76 -9.92 7.31 -2.35
C GLN A 76 -9.69 6.38 -3.56
N TRP A 77 -8.61 5.59 -3.59
CA TRP A 77 -8.41 4.55 -4.60
C TRP A 77 -9.38 3.39 -4.49
N ARG A 78 -10.11 3.28 -3.37
CA ARG A 78 -11.14 2.27 -3.15
C ARG A 78 -12.43 2.62 -3.91
N GLY A 79 -12.36 2.80 -5.23
CA GLY A 79 -13.53 3.26 -6.00
C GLY A 79 -13.36 3.55 -7.50
N GLN A 80 -12.38 2.99 -8.20
CA GLN A 80 -12.37 2.94 -9.67
C GLN A 80 -12.17 1.52 -10.16
#